data_AF-A0A2J7PJE8-F1
#
_entry.id   AF-A0A2J7PJE8-F1
#
_cell.length_a   1.000
_cell.length_b   1.000
_cell.length_c   1.000
_cell.angle_alpha   90.00
_cell.angle_beta   90.00
_cell.angle_gamma   90.00
#
_symmetry.space_group_name_H-M   'P 1'
#
loop_
_entity.id
_entity.type
_entity.pdbx_description
1 polymer ?
#
loop_
_entity_poly.entity_id
_entity_poly.type
_entity_poly.pdbx_seq_one_letter_code
_entity_poly.pdbx_strand_id
1 'polypeptide(L)'
;MCNIEDFKFLADMIQHVPLPLRARYVFCCAPINRKLPFVCTMFLKFARQYSRNEALTLDWLCRNIGWPFAPPKTIIDLVHLEAVFDVLDLYLWFSYRFMDLFPAASLVRDMQAELDSMIQQGVFQLTRLLKNSETGVSSGTSAAIDEEDFAINRHKQSYLRGGKDTEMPQVGRGRLTERLLAQGLLTPNMLQELRREWTQDDQSEPSDSPTSHTKKPRQKKKHK
;
A
#
# COMPACT_ATOMS: atom_id res chain seq x y z
N MET A 1 -25.55 11.57 -18.22
CA MET A 1 -24.33 11.23 -18.99
C MET A 1 -23.26 10.85 -17.98
N CYS A 2 -22.73 9.62 -18.03
CA CYS A 2 -21.64 9.19 -17.12
C CYS A 2 -20.40 10.09 -17.30
N ASN A 3 -19.56 10.20 -16.26
CA ASN A 3 -18.29 10.89 -16.37
C ASN A 3 -17.40 10.15 -17.39
N ILE A 4 -17.08 10.79 -18.53
CA ILE A 4 -16.29 10.23 -19.63
C ILE A 4 -14.81 10.68 -19.53
N GLU A 5 -14.44 11.43 -18.50
CA GLU A 5 -13.07 11.96 -18.38
C GLU A 5 -12.02 10.86 -18.28
N ASP A 6 -12.28 9.81 -17.50
CA ASP A 6 -11.34 8.69 -17.34
C ASP A 6 -11.19 7.92 -18.65
N PHE A 7 -12.30 7.70 -19.36
CA PHE A 7 -12.30 7.08 -20.68
C PHE A 7 -11.47 7.89 -21.69
N LYS A 8 -11.65 9.23 -21.74
CA LYS A 8 -10.89 10.11 -22.64
C LYS A 8 -9.41 10.10 -22.30
N PHE A 9 -9.07 10.21 -21.02
CA PHE A 9 -7.69 10.16 -20.55
C PHE A 9 -6.98 8.87 -20.99
N LEU A 10 -7.64 7.72 -20.82
CA LEU A 10 -7.13 6.44 -21.29
C LEU A 10 -6.99 6.41 -22.81
N ALA A 11 -8.01 6.88 -23.54
CA ALA A 11 -7.98 6.92 -25.00
C ALA A 11 -6.79 7.74 -25.52
N ASP A 12 -6.54 8.91 -24.93
CA ASP A 12 -5.40 9.78 -25.28
C ASP A 12 -4.07 9.10 -24.96
N MET A 13 -3.98 8.36 -23.85
CA MET A 13 -2.77 7.64 -23.45
C MET A 13 -2.37 6.54 -24.44
N ILE A 14 -3.32 5.77 -24.95
CA ILE A 14 -3.07 4.65 -25.88
C ILE A 14 -3.37 4.98 -27.34
N GLN A 15 -3.58 6.26 -27.70
CA GLN A 15 -3.87 6.66 -29.08
C GLN A 15 -2.80 6.19 -30.09
N HIS A 16 -1.54 6.15 -29.64
CA HIS A 16 -0.38 5.76 -30.45
C HIS A 16 -0.17 4.23 -30.54
N VAL A 17 -0.95 3.43 -29.80
CA VAL A 17 -0.85 1.97 -29.80
C VAL A 17 -1.81 1.39 -30.86
N PRO A 18 -1.36 0.53 -31.78
CA PRO A 18 -2.20 -0.03 -32.84
C PRO A 18 -3.12 -1.12 -32.28
N LEU A 19 -4.32 -0.73 -31.86
CA LEU A 19 -5.35 -1.62 -31.32
C LEU A 19 -6.60 -1.62 -32.20
N PRO A 20 -7.24 -2.79 -32.43
CA PRO A 20 -8.58 -2.85 -33.00
C PRO A 20 -9.56 -2.03 -32.16
N LEU A 21 -10.55 -1.40 -32.81
CA LEU A 21 -11.49 -0.50 -32.14
C LEU A 21 -12.19 -1.14 -30.93
N ARG A 22 -12.59 -2.41 -31.05
CA ARG A 22 -13.21 -3.18 -29.95
C ARG A 22 -12.27 -3.33 -28.76
N ALA A 23 -11.01 -3.70 -29.01
CA ALA A 23 -10.02 -3.85 -27.94
C ALA A 23 -9.74 -2.49 -27.29
N ARG A 24 -9.52 -1.43 -28.09
CA ARG A 24 -9.33 -0.06 -27.61
C ARG A 24 -10.46 0.39 -26.68
N TYR A 25 -11.71 0.16 -27.09
CA TYR A 25 -12.87 0.49 -26.26
C TYR A 25 -12.81 -0.21 -24.90
N VAL A 26 -12.51 -1.51 -24.88
CA VAL A 26 -12.37 -2.27 -23.63
C VAL A 26 -11.23 -1.73 -22.77
N PHE A 27 -10.06 -1.42 -23.34
CA PHE A 27 -8.96 -0.80 -22.59
C PHE A 27 -9.38 0.52 -21.96
N CYS A 28 -10.10 1.38 -22.68
CA CYS A 28 -10.57 2.66 -22.15
C CYS A 28 -11.69 2.54 -21.10
N CYS A 29 -12.30 1.36 -20.94
CA CYS A 29 -13.27 1.08 -19.88
C CYS A 29 -12.62 0.51 -18.61
N ALA A 30 -11.29 0.31 -18.59
CA ALA A 30 -10.62 -0.28 -17.45
C ALA A 30 -10.68 0.67 -16.22
N PRO A 31 -11.02 0.15 -15.03
CA PRO A 31 -11.06 0.94 -13.81
C PRO A 31 -9.63 1.19 -13.34
N ILE A 32 -9.07 2.37 -13.64
CA ILE A 32 -7.73 2.74 -13.21
C ILE A 32 -7.73 4.02 -12.38
N ASN A 33 -6.84 4.09 -11.41
CA ASN A 33 -6.56 5.33 -10.70
C ASN A 33 -5.54 6.16 -11.50
N ARG A 34 -6.03 7.08 -12.33
CA ARG A 34 -5.17 7.96 -13.18
C ARG A 34 -4.20 8.85 -12.41
N LYS A 35 -4.36 9.00 -11.09
CA LYS A 35 -3.46 9.79 -10.23
C LYS A 35 -2.16 9.04 -9.92
N LEU A 36 -2.13 7.72 -10.08
CA LEU A 36 -0.97 6.88 -9.83
C LEU A 36 -0.18 6.66 -11.13
N PRO A 37 0.98 7.31 -11.34
CA PRO A 37 1.72 7.22 -12.60
C PRO A 37 2.21 5.80 -12.91
N PHE A 38 2.50 5.02 -11.87
CA PHE A 38 2.89 3.61 -12.00
C PHE A 38 1.78 2.77 -12.66
N VAL A 39 0.53 2.91 -12.21
CA VAL A 39 -0.63 2.21 -12.77
C VAL A 39 -0.83 2.60 -14.24
N CYS A 40 -0.74 3.89 -14.57
CA CYS A 40 -0.79 4.40 -15.94
C CYS A 40 0.32 3.80 -16.83
N THR A 41 1.54 3.69 -16.30
CA THR A 41 2.67 3.09 -17.01
C THR A 41 2.42 1.61 -17.30
N MET A 42 1.92 0.87 -16.32
CA MET A 42 1.59 -0.54 -16.48
C MET A 42 0.42 -0.77 -17.44
N PHE A 43 -0.62 0.06 -17.38
CA PHE A 43 -1.71 0.08 -18.35
C PHE A 43 -1.18 0.23 -19.79
N LEU A 44 -0.28 1.19 -20.02
CA LEU A 44 0.32 1.38 -21.35
C LEU A 44 1.16 0.17 -21.79
N LYS A 45 1.90 -0.45 -20.88
CA LYS A 45 2.64 -1.68 -21.17
C LYS A 45 1.71 -2.84 -21.54
N PHE A 46 0.58 -3.00 -20.85
CA PHE A 46 -0.44 -3.99 -21.18
C PHE A 46 -1.01 -3.78 -22.59
N ALA A 47 -1.38 -2.54 -22.92
CA ALA A 47 -1.86 -2.19 -24.25
C ALA A 47 -0.84 -2.51 -25.35
N ARG A 48 0.45 -2.24 -25.11
CA ARG A 48 1.54 -2.55 -26.04
C ARG A 48 1.74 -4.06 -26.22
N GLN A 49 1.76 -4.84 -25.14
CA GLN A 49 1.86 -6.31 -25.24
C GLN A 49 0.67 -6.90 -26.01
N TYR A 50 -0.54 -6.43 -25.71
CA TYR A 50 -1.74 -6.81 -26.46
C TYR A 50 -1.60 -6.52 -27.95
N SER A 51 -1.11 -5.33 -28.33
CA SER A 51 -0.96 -4.95 -29.75
C SER A 51 0.03 -5.81 -30.53
N ARG A 52 0.97 -6.46 -29.83
CA ARG A 52 1.93 -7.42 -30.39
C ARG A 52 1.42 -8.85 -30.42
N ASN A 53 0.21 -9.08 -29.89
CA ASN A 53 -0.35 -10.41 -29.70
C ASN A 53 0.55 -11.33 -28.85
N GLU A 54 1.21 -10.74 -27.85
CA GLU A 54 2.05 -11.47 -26.89
C GLU A 54 1.30 -11.69 -25.59
N ALA A 55 1.26 -12.92 -25.11
CA ALA A 55 0.63 -13.25 -23.83
C ALA A 55 1.38 -12.58 -22.67
N LEU A 56 0.64 -11.94 -21.77
CA LEU A 56 1.13 -11.39 -20.52
C LEU A 56 1.22 -12.51 -19.48
N THR A 57 2.34 -13.23 -19.53
CA THR A 57 2.63 -14.31 -18.57
C THR A 57 2.88 -13.75 -17.17
N LEU A 58 2.77 -14.63 -16.16
CA LEU A 58 3.09 -14.28 -14.77
C LEU A 58 4.53 -13.76 -14.64
N ASP A 59 5.48 -14.44 -15.28
CA ASP A 59 6.89 -14.06 -15.23
C ASP A 59 7.13 -12.67 -15.85
N TRP A 60 6.47 -12.33 -16.96
CA TRP A 60 6.51 -10.97 -17.50
C TRP A 60 5.96 -9.96 -16.50
N LEU A 61 4.84 -10.27 -15.85
CA LEU A 61 4.22 -9.40 -14.85
C LEU A 61 5.16 -9.19 -13.64
N CYS A 62 5.70 -10.26 -13.08
CA CYS A 62 6.65 -10.26 -11.96
C CYS A 62 7.86 -9.34 -12.22
N ARG A 63 8.47 -9.43 -13.41
CA ARG A 63 9.61 -8.57 -13.79
C ARG A 63 9.22 -7.09 -13.87
N ASN A 64 7.99 -6.78 -14.26
CA ASN A 64 7.53 -5.41 -14.44
C ASN A 64 7.04 -4.75 -13.14
N ILE A 65 6.54 -5.53 -12.19
CA ILE A 65 6.09 -5.04 -10.88
C ILE A 65 7.17 -5.13 -9.79
N GLY A 66 8.29 -5.81 -10.05
CA GLY A 66 9.39 -5.94 -9.11
C GLY A 66 9.19 -7.05 -8.07
N TRP A 67 8.57 -8.16 -8.47
CA TRP A 67 8.45 -9.35 -7.62
C TRP A 67 9.81 -10.08 -7.47
N PRO A 68 10.17 -10.61 -6.29
CA PRO A 68 9.42 -10.65 -5.02
C PRO A 68 9.47 -9.34 -4.23
N PHE A 69 8.40 -9.03 -3.48
CA PHE A 69 8.31 -7.80 -2.70
C PHE A 69 9.05 -7.91 -1.38
N ALA A 70 9.67 -6.80 -0.97
CA ALA A 70 10.23 -6.64 0.36
C ALA A 70 9.15 -6.07 1.32
N PRO A 71 9.14 -6.49 2.60
CA PRO A 71 8.25 -5.91 3.61
C PRO A 71 8.40 -4.38 3.68
N PRO A 72 7.28 -3.61 3.69
CA PRO A 72 7.33 -2.16 3.65
C PRO A 72 7.90 -1.61 4.95
N LYS A 73 8.93 -0.76 4.85
CA LYS A 73 9.55 -0.09 6.01
C LYS A 73 9.07 1.36 6.16
N THR A 74 8.54 1.92 5.08
CA THR A 74 8.11 3.32 5.00
C THR A 74 6.70 3.44 4.41
N ILE A 75 6.04 4.58 4.61
CA ILE A 75 4.75 4.87 3.95
C ILE A 75 4.89 4.85 2.43
N ILE A 76 6.02 5.33 1.91
CA ILE A 76 6.29 5.33 0.46
C ILE A 76 6.29 3.91 -0.09
N ASP A 77 6.89 2.96 0.63
CA ASP A 77 6.85 1.55 0.25
C ASP A 77 5.42 1.02 0.27
N LEU A 78 4.64 1.37 1.29
CA LEU A 78 3.25 0.93 1.42
C LEU A 78 2.36 1.46 0.30
N VAL A 79 2.48 2.76 -0.04
CA VAL A 79 1.80 3.39 -1.18
C VAL A 79 2.23 2.75 -2.50
N HIS A 80 3.50 2.36 -2.63
CA HIS A 80 3.95 1.65 -3.81
C HIS A 80 3.35 0.24 -3.91
N LEU A 81 3.30 -0.51 -2.81
CA LEU A 81 2.66 -1.83 -2.76
C LEU A 81 1.16 -1.75 -3.08
N GLU A 82 0.46 -0.72 -2.60
CA GLU A 82 -0.93 -0.42 -2.98
C GLU A 82 -1.05 -0.16 -4.49
N ALA A 83 -0.18 0.66 -5.07
CA ALA A 83 -0.17 0.89 -6.51
C ALA A 83 0.14 -0.38 -7.33
N VAL A 84 0.94 -1.30 -6.78
CA VAL A 84 1.16 -2.62 -7.39
C VAL A 84 -0.09 -3.49 -7.30
N PHE A 85 -0.81 -3.45 -6.17
CA PHE A 85 -2.09 -4.13 -6.00
C PHE A 85 -3.11 -3.68 -7.06
N ASP A 86 -3.23 -2.38 -7.31
CA ASP A 86 -4.08 -1.82 -8.38
C ASP A 86 -3.71 -2.37 -9.77
N VAL A 87 -2.41 -2.61 -10.03
CA VAL A 87 -1.95 -3.21 -11.29
C VAL A 87 -2.35 -4.69 -11.39
N LEU A 88 -2.34 -5.43 -10.27
CA LEU A 88 -2.82 -6.81 -10.24
C LEU A 88 -4.32 -6.88 -10.51
N ASP A 89 -5.11 -5.99 -9.90
CA ASP A 89 -6.54 -5.87 -10.17
C ASP A 89 -6.81 -5.53 -11.64
N LEU A 90 -6.02 -4.62 -12.21
CA LEU A 90 -6.10 -4.28 -13.62
C LEU A 90 -5.80 -5.50 -14.52
N TYR A 91 -4.78 -6.29 -14.19
CA TYR A 91 -4.47 -7.54 -14.90
C TYR A 91 -5.67 -8.51 -14.84
N LEU A 92 -6.24 -8.72 -13.66
CA LEU A 92 -7.39 -9.60 -13.46
C LEU A 92 -8.62 -9.10 -14.22
N TRP A 93 -8.86 -7.79 -14.24
CA TRP A 93 -9.95 -7.19 -15.00
C TRP A 93 -9.85 -7.47 -16.50
N PHE A 94 -8.63 -7.42 -17.05
CA PHE A 94 -8.36 -7.78 -18.44
C PHE A 94 -8.46 -9.29 -18.69
N SER A 95 -8.08 -10.13 -17.72
CA SER A 95 -8.17 -11.59 -17.86
C SER A 95 -9.58 -12.09 -18.15
N TYR A 96 -10.61 -11.40 -17.65
CA TYR A 96 -12.02 -11.73 -17.95
C TYR A 96 -12.45 -11.40 -19.38
N ARG A 97 -11.69 -10.56 -20.10
CA ARG A 97 -12.06 -10.03 -21.43
C ARG A 97 -11.12 -10.50 -22.53
N PHE A 98 -9.88 -10.82 -22.17
CA PHE A 98 -8.79 -11.20 -23.07
C PHE A 98 -8.08 -12.45 -22.54
N MET A 99 -8.82 -13.54 -22.34
CA MET A 99 -8.36 -14.77 -21.69
C MET A 99 -7.09 -15.36 -22.34
N ASP A 100 -6.99 -15.28 -23.67
CA ASP A 100 -5.83 -15.81 -24.43
C ASP A 100 -4.54 -15.03 -24.18
N LEU A 101 -4.65 -13.73 -23.90
CA LEU A 101 -3.50 -12.83 -23.69
C LEU A 101 -3.22 -12.57 -22.22
N PHE A 102 -4.14 -12.89 -21.32
CA PHE A 102 -4.01 -12.75 -19.86
C PHE A 102 -4.29 -14.09 -19.17
N PRO A 103 -3.47 -15.12 -19.41
CA PRO A 103 -3.77 -16.49 -19.00
C PRO A 103 -3.56 -16.76 -17.50
N ALA A 104 -2.80 -15.92 -16.79
CA ALA A 104 -2.30 -16.21 -15.44
C ALA A 104 -3.25 -15.77 -14.31
N ALA A 105 -4.57 -15.72 -14.56
CA ALA A 105 -5.53 -15.13 -13.63
C ALA A 105 -5.52 -15.79 -12.23
N SER A 106 -5.41 -17.11 -12.14
CA SER A 106 -5.35 -17.82 -10.85
C SER A 106 -4.09 -17.45 -10.05
N LEU A 107 -2.93 -17.55 -10.68
CA LEU A 107 -1.64 -17.24 -10.04
C LEU A 107 -1.55 -15.77 -9.62
N VAL A 108 -2.15 -14.86 -10.39
CA VAL A 108 -2.21 -13.44 -10.03
C VAL A 108 -3.12 -13.20 -8.82
N ARG A 109 -4.21 -13.97 -8.64
CA ARG A 109 -5.02 -13.89 -7.41
C ARG A 109 -4.25 -14.36 -6.18
N ASP A 110 -3.48 -15.44 -6.31
CA ASP A 110 -2.66 -15.94 -5.21
C ASP A 110 -1.61 -14.89 -4.81
N MET A 111 -0.94 -14.30 -5.81
CA MET A 111 0.01 -13.20 -5.60
C MET A 111 -0.66 -11.95 -5.00
N GLN A 112 -1.89 -11.64 -5.40
CA GLN A 112 -2.66 -10.54 -4.84
C GLN A 112 -2.99 -10.77 -3.36
N ALA A 113 -3.34 -12.00 -2.97
CA ALA A 113 -3.59 -12.34 -1.57
C ALA A 113 -2.31 -12.27 -0.71
N GLU A 114 -1.17 -12.69 -1.25
CA GLU A 114 0.12 -12.55 -0.57
C GLU A 114 0.51 -11.08 -0.38
N LEU A 115 0.31 -10.25 -1.41
CA LEU A 115 0.53 -8.81 -1.37
C LEU A 115 -0.39 -8.11 -0.35
N ASP A 116 -1.68 -8.48 -0.30
CA ASP A 116 -2.64 -7.95 0.66
C ASP A 116 -2.19 -8.21 2.10
N SER A 117 -1.74 -9.44 2.39
CA SER A 117 -1.20 -9.78 3.71
C SER A 117 0.03 -8.94 4.07
N MET A 118 0.91 -8.68 3.11
CA MET A 118 2.10 -7.85 3.31
C MET A 118 1.72 -6.38 3.57
N ILE A 119 0.75 -5.84 2.85
CA ILE A 119 0.21 -4.48 3.06
C ILE A 119 -0.43 -4.38 4.45
N GLN A 120 -1.25 -5.35 4.83
CA GLN A 120 -1.91 -5.38 6.15
C GLN A 120 -0.88 -5.38 7.29
N GLN A 121 0.15 -6.23 7.19
CA GLN A 121 1.24 -6.25 8.17
C GLN A 121 2.01 -4.92 8.20
N GLY A 122 2.27 -4.33 7.03
CA GLY A 122 2.91 -3.03 6.89
C GLY A 122 2.15 -1.90 7.57
N VAL A 123 0.84 -1.81 7.33
CA VAL A 123 -0.07 -0.84 7.99
C VAL A 123 -0.01 -1.02 9.50
N PHE A 124 -0.12 -2.25 10.01
CA PHE A 124 -0.09 -2.52 11.45
C PHE A 124 1.23 -2.09 12.09
N GLN A 125 2.36 -2.45 11.48
CA GLN A 125 3.69 -2.08 11.98
C GLN A 125 3.89 -0.56 11.99
N LEU A 126 3.49 0.12 10.92
CA LEU A 126 3.62 1.56 10.80
C LEU A 126 2.75 2.29 11.83
N THR A 127 1.50 1.91 12.01
CA THR A 127 0.61 2.50 13.03
C THR A 127 1.20 2.32 14.43
N ARG A 128 1.78 1.15 14.72
CA ARG A 128 2.50 0.88 15.99
C ARG A 128 3.72 1.78 16.16
N LEU A 129 4.53 1.96 15.11
CA LEU A 129 5.69 2.85 15.13
C LEU A 129 5.28 4.32 15.34
N LEU A 130 4.16 4.74 14.74
CA LEU A 130 3.62 6.08 14.92
C LEU A 130 3.16 6.29 16.37
N LYS A 131 2.39 5.37 16.95
CA LYS A 131 1.96 5.42 18.37
C LYS A 131 3.17 5.52 19.31
N ASN A 132 4.20 4.70 19.10
CA ASN A 132 5.42 4.71 19.91
C ASN A 132 6.26 6.00 19.75
N SER A 133 6.28 6.59 18.54
CA SER A 133 7.02 7.83 18.28
C SER A 133 6.39 9.05 18.97
N GLU A 134 5.09 9.00 19.25
CA GLU A 134 4.37 10.05 19.98
C GLU A 134 4.52 9.93 21.50
N THR A 135 4.64 8.71 22.05
CA THR A 135 4.80 8.48 23.50
C THR A 135 6.22 8.71 24.02
N GLY A 136 7.17 9.11 23.16
CA GLY A 136 8.51 9.53 23.58
C GLY A 136 9.47 8.39 23.97
N VAL A 137 9.09 7.13 23.76
CA VAL A 137 9.98 5.97 23.96
C VAL A 137 10.92 5.86 22.75
N SER A 138 11.98 6.67 22.76
CA SER A 138 13.03 6.65 21.75
C SER A 138 13.86 5.37 21.87
N SER A 139 13.62 4.38 21.00
CA SER A 139 14.56 3.27 20.82
C SER A 139 15.55 3.66 19.72
N GLY A 140 16.75 4.07 20.15
CA GLY A 140 17.84 4.53 19.29
C GLY A 140 18.55 3.42 18.53
N THR A 141 17.92 2.86 17.50
CA THR A 141 18.51 1.80 16.65
C THR A 141 18.33 2.06 15.15
N SER A 142 18.64 3.28 14.68
CA SER A 142 18.54 3.63 13.24
C SER A 142 19.83 4.19 12.64
N ALA A 143 21.00 3.74 13.14
CA ALA A 143 22.31 4.25 12.71
C ALA A 143 23.04 3.42 11.63
N ALA A 144 22.44 2.36 11.06
CA ALA A 144 23.17 1.42 10.19
C ALA A 144 22.45 0.96 8.90
N ILE A 145 21.53 1.75 8.33
CA ILE A 145 20.81 1.38 7.08
C ILE A 145 21.05 2.43 5.96
N ASP A 146 22.22 3.08 5.94
CA ASP A 146 22.31 4.46 5.40
C ASP A 146 22.92 4.64 3.99
N GLU A 147 23.13 3.60 3.15
CA GLU A 147 23.62 3.86 1.77
C GLU A 147 22.86 3.13 0.64
N GLU A 148 22.55 1.83 0.73
CA GLU A 148 21.83 1.12 -0.36
C GLU A 148 20.34 1.47 -0.46
N ASP A 149 19.67 1.69 0.67
CA ASP A 149 18.21 1.93 0.73
C ASP A 149 17.85 3.29 0.08
N PHE A 150 18.78 4.24 0.05
CA PHE A 150 18.61 5.58 -0.51
C PHE A 150 18.53 5.58 -2.05
N ALA A 151 19.33 4.74 -2.72
CA ALA A 151 19.33 4.63 -4.19
C ALA A 151 18.05 3.96 -4.72
N ILE A 152 17.53 2.96 -3.99
CA ILE A 152 16.27 2.28 -4.28
C ILE A 152 15.09 3.23 -4.04
N ASN A 153 15.11 4.01 -2.96
CA ASN A 153 14.06 4.99 -2.68
C ASN A 153 13.98 6.09 -3.75
N ARG A 154 15.11 6.50 -4.33
CA ARG A 154 15.14 7.47 -5.44
C ARG A 154 14.44 6.93 -6.70
N HIS A 155 14.58 5.64 -7.01
CA HIS A 155 13.84 5.02 -8.10
C HIS A 155 12.34 4.93 -7.78
N LYS A 156 11.96 4.50 -6.56
CA LYS A 156 10.56 4.45 -6.11
C LYS A 156 9.88 5.83 -6.11
N GLN A 157 10.58 6.87 -5.66
CA GLN A 157 10.09 8.25 -5.69
C GLN A 157 9.88 8.80 -7.11
N SER A 158 10.71 8.37 -8.07
CA SER A 158 10.54 8.77 -9.47
C SER A 158 9.23 8.24 -10.09
N TYR A 159 8.68 7.14 -9.59
CA TYR A 159 7.41 6.58 -10.08
C TYR A 159 6.17 7.23 -9.45
N LEU A 160 6.31 7.85 -8.27
CA LEU A 160 5.22 8.51 -7.56
C LEU A 160 5.08 10.01 -7.92
N ARG A 161 6.17 10.65 -8.34
CA ARG A 161 6.19 12.09 -8.65
C ARG A 161 6.22 12.32 -10.17
N GLY A 162 5.08 12.68 -10.74
CA GLY A 162 5.01 13.21 -12.11
C GLY A 162 5.90 14.46 -12.24
N GLY A 163 6.69 14.51 -13.31
CA GLY A 163 7.80 15.45 -13.51
C GLY A 163 7.51 16.89 -13.08
N LYS A 164 8.10 17.28 -11.95
CA LYS A 164 8.42 18.66 -11.61
C LYS A 164 9.69 18.63 -10.79
N ASP A 165 10.77 19.14 -11.38
CA ASP A 165 12.00 19.46 -10.69
C ASP A 165 11.67 20.45 -9.57
N THR A 166 11.68 19.94 -8.34
CA THR A 166 11.60 20.77 -7.14
C THR A 166 12.67 20.22 -6.22
N GLU A 167 13.77 20.96 -6.12
CA GLU A 167 14.86 20.74 -5.18
C GLU A 167 14.27 20.47 -3.79
N MET A 168 14.46 19.26 -3.29
CA MET A 168 14.00 18.87 -1.96
C MET A 168 15.01 19.39 -0.93
N PRO A 169 14.56 20.02 0.18
CA PRO A 169 15.43 20.32 1.30
C PRO A 169 15.96 19.01 1.89
N GLN A 170 17.22 19.00 2.33
CA GLN A 170 17.81 17.85 3.00
C GLN A 170 16.93 17.41 4.18
N VAL A 171 16.35 16.21 4.07
CA VAL A 171 15.45 15.66 5.09
C VAL A 171 16.28 15.33 6.33
N GLY A 172 16.15 16.19 7.34
CA GLY A 172 16.80 16.03 8.63
C GLY A 172 16.35 14.78 9.38
N ARG A 173 17.23 14.27 10.23
CA ARG A 173 17.01 13.17 11.20
C ARG A 173 15.97 13.58 12.26
N GLY A 174 14.69 13.64 11.90
CA GLY A 174 13.55 13.96 12.79
C GLY A 174 12.72 12.73 13.19
N ARG A 175 11.70 12.94 14.04
CA ARG A 175 10.71 11.92 14.45
C ARG A 175 9.93 11.42 13.22
N LEU A 176 9.46 10.17 13.22
CA LEU A 176 8.77 9.56 12.07
C LEU A 176 7.56 10.41 11.63
N THR A 177 6.73 10.86 12.57
CA THR A 177 5.58 11.75 12.31
C THR A 177 5.96 13.05 11.59
N GLU A 178 7.07 13.67 12.00
CA GLU A 178 7.58 14.90 11.41
C GLU A 178 8.06 14.69 9.96
N ARG A 179 8.73 13.56 9.68
CA ARG A 179 9.12 13.20 8.31
C ARG A 179 7.92 12.99 7.41
N LEU A 180 6.87 12.33 7.91
CA LEU A 180 5.67 12.04 7.13
C LEU A 180 4.85 13.30 6.80
N LEU A 181 4.76 14.24 7.74
CA LEU A 181 4.19 15.57 7.51
C LEU A 181 5.00 16.34 6.46
N ALA A 182 6.34 16.34 6.57
CA ALA A 182 7.21 17.03 5.61
C ALA A 182 7.14 16.44 4.19
N GLN A 183 6.94 15.12 4.07
CA GLN A 183 6.74 14.44 2.79
C GLN A 183 5.32 14.59 2.23
N GLY A 184 4.39 15.18 2.98
CA GLY A 184 2.98 15.31 2.58
C GLY A 184 2.22 13.99 2.56
N LEU A 185 2.76 12.93 3.15
CA LEU A 185 2.16 11.60 3.22
C LEU A 185 1.18 11.46 4.40
N LEU A 186 1.24 12.40 5.34
CA LEU A 186 0.30 12.54 6.44
C LEU A 186 -0.10 14.01 6.54
N THR A 187 -1.37 14.29 6.81
CA THR A 187 -1.84 15.66 7.07
C THR A 187 -1.94 15.93 8.57
N PRO A 188 -1.83 17.19 9.02
CA PRO A 188 -2.02 17.53 10.44
C PRO A 188 -3.39 17.08 10.98
N ASN A 189 -4.43 17.15 10.15
CA ASN A 189 -5.79 16.73 10.51
C ASN A 189 -5.87 15.20 10.71
N MET A 190 -5.27 14.43 9.80
CA MET A 190 -5.20 12.96 9.94
C MET A 190 -4.41 12.56 11.18
N LEU A 191 -3.32 13.26 11.50
CA LEU A 191 -2.55 13.02 12.72
C LEU A 191 -3.38 13.31 13.98
N GLN A 192 -4.18 14.39 13.97
CA GLN A 192 -5.06 14.73 15.07
C GLN A 192 -6.19 13.70 15.27
N GLU A 193 -6.71 13.15 14.17
CA GLU A 193 -7.71 12.09 14.19
C GLU A 193 -7.14 10.78 14.75
N LEU A 194 -5.95 10.36 14.29
CA LEU A 194 -5.23 9.20 14.84
C LEU A 194 -4.99 9.35 16.36
N ARG A 195 -4.61 10.55 16.81
CA ARG A 195 -4.45 10.84 18.25
C ARG A 195 -5.75 10.66 19.03
N ARG A 196 -6.88 11.09 18.47
CA ARG A 196 -8.21 10.94 19.09
C ARG A 196 -8.61 9.45 19.16
N GLU A 197 -8.33 8.68 18.13
CA GLU A 197 -8.62 7.24 18.09
C GLU A 197 -7.77 6.49 19.13
N TRP A 198 -6.47 6.77 19.23
CA TRP A 198 -5.62 6.10 20.22
C TRP A 198 -5.97 6.44 21.67
N THR A 199 -6.40 7.68 21.96
CA THR A 199 -6.83 8.05 23.31
C THR A 199 -8.19 7.47 23.68
N GLN A 200 -9.06 7.19 22.71
CA GLN A 200 -10.30 6.44 22.93
C GLN A 200 -10.01 4.95 23.16
N ASP A 201 -9.08 4.37 22.41
CA ASP A 201 -8.69 2.96 22.51
C ASP A 201 -8.07 2.62 23.88
N ASP A 202 -7.22 3.51 24.42
CA ASP A 202 -6.65 3.39 25.78
C ASP A 202 -7.71 3.51 26.90
N GLN A 203 -8.90 4.06 26.63
CA GLN A 203 -10.01 4.16 27.59
C GLN A 203 -11.01 2.99 27.51
N SER A 204 -10.91 2.14 26.49
CA SER A 204 -11.82 1.00 26.25
C SER A 204 -11.26 -0.37 26.66
N GLU A 205 -10.22 -0.43 27.48
CA GLU A 205 -9.84 -1.67 28.19
C GLU A 205 -10.86 -1.96 29.32
N PRO A 206 -11.63 -3.07 29.28
CA PRO A 206 -12.54 -3.42 30.36
C PRO A 206 -11.73 -3.89 31.56
N SER A 207 -12.05 -3.32 32.72
CA SER A 207 -11.57 -3.71 34.03
C SER A 207 -12.04 -5.12 34.42
N ASP A 208 -11.36 -6.15 33.93
CA ASP A 208 -11.55 -7.51 34.45
C ASP A 208 -10.88 -7.60 35.83
N SER A 209 -11.69 -7.42 36.86
CA SER A 209 -11.27 -7.42 38.26
C SER A 209 -11.41 -8.83 38.85
N PRO A 210 -10.35 -9.41 39.45
CA PRO A 210 -10.43 -10.75 40.02
C PRO A 210 -11.13 -10.71 41.38
N THR A 211 -12.30 -11.33 41.49
CA THR A 211 -12.98 -11.54 42.77
C THR A 211 -12.27 -12.64 43.57
N SER A 212 -11.41 -12.23 44.50
CA SER A 212 -10.84 -13.13 45.50
C SER A 212 -11.89 -13.50 46.56
N HIS A 213 -12.32 -14.76 46.58
CA HIS A 213 -13.07 -15.34 47.70
C HIS A 213 -12.09 -15.83 48.78
N THR A 214 -11.76 -14.98 49.75
CA THR A 214 -11.06 -15.40 50.97
C THR A 214 -12.04 -16.07 51.95
N LYS A 215 -11.82 -17.36 52.20
CA LYS A 215 -12.52 -18.21 53.17
C LYS A 215 -12.28 -17.73 54.61
N LYS A 216 -13.34 -17.53 55.39
CA LYS A 216 -13.29 -17.29 56.85
C LYS A 216 -12.92 -18.58 57.62
N PRO A 217 -12.06 -18.53 58.65
CA PRO A 217 -11.85 -19.65 59.55
C PRO A 217 -12.89 -19.67 60.68
N ARG A 218 -13.41 -20.86 60.98
CA ARG A 218 -14.48 -21.13 61.95
C ARG A 218 -13.85 -21.52 63.30
N GLN A 219 -14.15 -20.77 64.35
CA GLN A 219 -13.65 -20.98 65.72
C GLN A 219 -14.13 -22.30 66.35
N LYS A 220 -13.24 -22.99 67.08
CA LYS A 220 -13.52 -24.11 67.99
C LYS A 220 -14.12 -23.59 69.30
N LYS A 221 -15.19 -24.23 69.79
CA LYS A 221 -15.60 -24.23 71.20
C LYS A 221 -15.67 -25.66 71.74
N LYS A 222 -15.21 -25.85 72.97
CA LYS A 222 -15.05 -27.11 73.73
C LYS A 222 -16.35 -27.60 74.39
N HIS A 223 -16.36 -28.92 74.64
CA HIS A 223 -16.99 -29.72 75.72
C HIS A 223 -18.52 -29.74 75.91
N LYS A 224 -19.09 -30.96 75.92
CA LYS A 224 -19.18 -31.82 77.11
C LYS A 224 -19.20 -33.29 76.67
#